data_AF-A0AAJ2VGI6-F1
#
_entry.id   AF-A0AAJ2VGI6-F1
#
_cell.length_a   1.000
_cell.length_b   1.000
_cell.length_c   1.000
_cell.angle_alpha   90.00
_cell.angle_beta   90.00
_cell.angle_gamma   90.00
#
_symmetry.space_group_name_H-M   'P 1'
#
loop_
_entity.id
_entity.type
_entity.pdbx_description
1 polymer ?
#
loop_
_entity_poly.entity_id
_entity_poly.type
_entity_poly.pdbx_seq_one_letter_code
_entity_poly.pdbx_strand_id
1 'polypeptide(L)' 'MLYNLLKRTLIREKDIDELIDIARNNEHSIPMKAIRHRYDSMEKKILTDKDIDELDTLMHFYGP' A
#
# COMPACT_ATOMS: atom_id res chain seq x y z
N MET A 1 -0.45 8.88 4.51
CA MET A 1 -0.95 7.63 5.12
C MET A 1 -0.33 6.42 4.44
N LEU A 2 -0.61 6.18 3.14
CA LEU A 2 -0.05 5.05 2.37
C LEU A 2 1.49 4.92 2.46
N TYR A 3 2.26 5.97 2.17
CA TYR A 3 3.73 5.89 2.21
C TYR A 3 4.29 5.42 3.57
N ASN A 4 3.72 5.90 4.68
CA ASN A 4 4.16 5.51 6.02
C ASN A 4 3.81 4.05 6.33
N LEU A 5 2.64 3.59 5.89
CA LEU A 5 2.25 2.18 5.97
C LEU A 5 3.21 1.31 5.17
N LEU A 6 3.53 1.67 3.93
CA LEU A 6 4.48 0.91 3.11
C LEU A 6 5.88 0.86 3.74
N LYS A 7 6.37 1.99 4.26
CA LYS A 7 7.70 2.09 4.87
C LYS A 7 7.85 1.23 6.13
N ARG A 8 6.80 1.09 6.93
CA ARG A 8 6.85 0.28 8.14
C ARG A 8 6.66 -1.20 7.83
N THR A 9 5.79 -1.56 6.88
CA THR A 9 5.42 -2.95 6.61
C THR A 9 6.30 -3.65 5.56
N LEU A 10 6.86 -2.94 4.58
CA LEU A 10 7.72 -3.54 3.56
C LEU A 10 9.18 -3.61 4.01
N ILE A 11 9.88 -4.65 3.53
CA ILE A 11 11.30 -4.86 3.80
C ILE A 11 12.18 -4.11 2.80
N ARG A 12 11.77 -4.06 1.53
CA ARG A 12 12.59 -3.54 0.43
C ARG A 12 12.10 -2.17 0.00
N GLU A 13 13.03 -1.22 -0.10
CA GLU A 13 12.71 0.16 -0.50
C GLU A 13 12.16 0.24 -1.93
N LYS A 14 12.70 -0.58 -2.85
CA LYS A 14 12.21 -0.66 -4.24
C LYS A 14 10.72 -1.02 -4.35
N ASP A 15 10.21 -1.81 -3.41
CA ASP A 15 8.82 -2.25 -3.40
C ASP A 15 7.91 -1.07 -2.99
N ILE A 16 8.41 -0.19 -2.11
CA ILE A 16 7.74 1.05 -1.74
C ILE A 16 7.69 2.00 -2.95
N ASP A 17 8.82 2.17 -3.64
CA ASP A 17 8.91 3.05 -4.80
C ASP A 17 7.95 2.62 -5.92
N GLU A 18 7.87 1.31 -6.20
CA GLU A 18 6.94 0.74 -7.17
C GLU A 18 5.47 1.08 -6.83
N LEU A 19 5.07 0.88 -5.57
CA LEU A 19 3.68 1.14 -5.16
C LEU A 19 3.35 2.64 -5.12
N ILE A 20 4.33 3.49 -4.80
CA ILE A 20 4.16 4.95 -4.84
C ILE A 20 4.06 5.47 -6.28
N ASP A 21 4.84 4.89 -7.20
CA ASP A 21 4.74 5.23 -8.63
C ASP A 21 3.35 4.89 -9.18
N ILE A 22 2.82 3.71 -8.84
CA ILE A 22 1.45 3.31 -9.19
C ILE A 22 0.40 4.26 -8.59
N ALA A 23 0.61 4.71 -7.35
CA ALA A 23 -0.29 5.66 -6.70
C ALA A 23 -0.27 7.05 -7.34
N ARG A 24 0.86 7.47 -7.92
CA ARG A 24 1.06 8.81 -8.52
C ARG A 24 0.61 8.88 -9.98
N ASN A 25 0.81 7.81 -10.74
CA ASN A 25 0.55 7.80 -12.19
C ASN A 25 -0.92 7.54 -12.56
N ASN A 26 -1.83 7.63 -11.59
CA ASN A 26 -3.26 7.41 -11.81
C ASN A 26 -4.01 8.75 -11.68
N GLU A 27 -4.51 9.27 -12.81
CA GLU A 27 -5.07 10.63 -12.92
C GLU A 27 -6.40 10.84 -12.18
N HIS A 28 -7.08 9.76 -11.78
CA HIS A 28 -8.46 9.82 -11.27
C HIS A 28 -8.63 9.36 -9.82
N SER A 29 -7.88 8.35 -9.36
CA SER A 29 -7.90 7.89 -7.98
C SER A 29 -6.67 7.02 -7.68
N ILE A 30 -6.25 6.97 -6.41
CA ILE A 30 -5.22 6.02 -5.98
C ILE A 30 -5.78 4.61 -6.21
N PRO A 31 -5.19 3.76 -7.07
CA PRO A 31 -5.76 2.47 -7.44
C PRO A 31 -5.51 1.45 -6.33
N MET A 32 -6.12 1.62 -5.14
CA MET A 32 -5.76 0.83 -3.96
C MET A 32 -5.99 -0.68 -4.15
N LYS A 33 -6.95 -1.09 -4.99
CA LYS A 33 -7.11 -2.50 -5.40
C LYS A 33 -5.84 -3.05 -6.09
N ALA A 34 -5.26 -2.29 -7.03
CA ALA A 34 -4.03 -2.68 -7.72
C ALA A 34 -2.82 -2.65 -6.79
N ILE A 35 -2.73 -1.64 -5.94
CA ILE A 35 -1.68 -1.51 -4.92
C ILE A 35 -1.76 -2.68 -3.94
N ARG A 36 -2.96 -3.05 -3.45
CA ARG A 36 -3.16 -4.18 -2.54
C ARG A 36 -2.75 -5.50 -3.18
N HIS A 37 -3.16 -5.74 -4.42
CA HIS A 37 -2.78 -6.95 -5.15
C HIS A 37 -1.26 -7.12 -5.26
N ARG A 38 -0.53 -6.04 -5.58
CA ARG A 38 0.95 -6.08 -5.64
C ARG A 38 1.58 -6.15 -4.26
N TYR A 39 1.06 -5.39 -3.30
CA TYR A 39 1.52 -5.43 -1.92
C TYR A 39 1.43 -6.86 -1.35
N ASP A 40 0.35 -7.59 -1.61
CA ASP A 40 0.16 -8.94 -1.10
C ASP A 40 1.22 -9.93 -1.61
N SER A 41 1.80 -9.72 -2.80
CA SER A 41 2.90 -10.55 -3.32
C SER A 41 4.31 -10.14 -2.85
N MET A 42 4.45 -8.98 -2.19
CA MET A 42 5.74 -8.46 -1.73
C MET A 42 6.16 -9.02 -0.37
N GLU A 43 7.46 -8.92 -0.09
CA GLU A 43 8.07 -9.34 1.17
C GLU A 43 7.80 -8.30 2.26
N LYS A 44 7.15 -8.74 3.35
CA LYS A 44 6.66 -7.87 4.43
C LYS A 44 7.26 -8.28 5.76
N LYS A 45 7.37 -7.31 6.66
CA LYS A 45 7.56 -7.57 8.09
C LYS A 45 6.26 -8.13 8.68
N ILE A 46 6.35 -8.60 9.92
CA ILE A 46 5.17 -8.99 10.71
C ILE A 46 4.27 -7.75 10.86
N LEU A 47 3.03 -7.89 10.39
CA LEU A 47 2.03 -6.82 10.47
C LEU A 47 1.43 -6.77 11.88
N THR A 48 1.24 -5.56 12.38
CA THR A 48 0.47 -5.28 13.59
C THR A 48 -1.01 -5.10 13.25
N ASP A 49 -1.90 -5.22 14.24
CA ASP A 49 -3.34 -4.97 14.05
C ASP A 49 -3.61 -3.56 13.49
N LYS A 50 -2.79 -2.58 13.88
CA LYS A 50 -2.85 -1.21 13.35
C LYS A 50 -2.43 -1.12 11.88
N ASP A 51 -1.53 -1.98 11.43
CA ASP A 51 -1.15 -2.05 10.01
C ASP A 51 -2.29 -2.58 9.16
N ILE A 52 -3.01 -3.57 9.68
CA ILE A 52 -4.18 -4.15 9.02
C ILE A 52 -5.30 -3.11 8.96
N ASP A 53 -5.60 -2.44 10.08
CA ASP A 53 -6.63 -1.40 10.15
C ASP A 53 -6.37 -0.22 9.21
N GLU A 54 -5.12 0.26 9.12
CA GLU A 54 -4.77 1.33 8.17
C GLU A 54 -4.86 0.88 6.72
N LEU A 55 -4.49 -0.38 6.42
CA LEU A 55 -4.59 -0.96 5.09
C LEU A 55 -6.06 -1.08 4.66
N ASP A 56 -6.93 -1.54 5.55
CA ASP A 56 -8.37 -1.66 5.31
C ASP A 56 -9.04 -0.29 5.18
N THR A 57 -8.61 0.69 5.99
CA THR A 57 -9.03 2.09 5.86
C THR A 57 -8.67 2.65 4.47
N LEU A 58 -7.44 2.41 3.99
CA LEU A 58 -7.04 2.83 2.64
C LEU A 58 -7.87 2.14 1.55
N MET A 59 -8.18 0.85 1.71
CA MET A 59 -9.05 0.12 0.79
C MET A 59 -10.49 0.64 0.80
N HIS A 60 -11.01 1.05 1.95
CA HIS A 60 -12.36 1.59 2.06
C HIS A 60 -12.50 2.95 1.34
N PHE A 61 -11.54 3.85 1.53
CA PHE A 61 -11.63 5.21 0.99
C PHE A 61 -11.15 5.35 -0.46
N TYR A 62 -10.19 4.53 -0.88
CA TYR A 62 -9.52 4.66 -2.19
C TYR A 62 -9.57 3.38 -3.03
N GLY A 63 -10.19 2.31 -2.52
CA GLY A 63 -10.44 1.09 -3.28
C GLY A 63 -11.70 1.06 -4.15
N PRO A 64 -12.78 1.84 -3.90
CA PRO A 64 -13.95 1.89 -4.79
C PRO A 64 -13.56 2.28 -6.22
#